data_AF-M6Y1J1-F1
#
_entry.id   AF-M6Y1J1-F1
#
_cell.length_a   1.000
_cell.length_b   1.000
_cell.length_c   1.000
_cell.angle_alpha   90.00
_cell.angle_beta   90.00
_cell.angle_gamma   90.00
#
_symmetry.space_group_name_H-M   'P 1'
#
loop_
_entity.id
_entity.type
_entity.pdbx_description
1 polymer ?
#
loop_
_entity_poly.entity_id
_entity_poly.type
_entity_poly.pdbx_seq_one_letter_code
_entity_poly.pdbx_strand_id
1 'polypeptide(L)'
;MTLSNSTRKYNGFFLFYLFLSYFLISFINCATYFQNRKNDLKDIFTVGVETPGYGAGVRIGPLAAGFVFQGGESASGKRDLGKGYGLRGGYFGSYRSQQLIFGILGGDTFFPLGVETQTSETESPETISLETTEELKNLEDSKTPGDKVPEFLNERYNIKSQKLRYLSFYNIPVAERRRKKKEEFYKRFIEKQNLDKNDPAVQNALQNFNKRKDGYPKSFLYQIEVYLGIYAGLRIGFNPVELLDFLIGFTGLDLLEDDVAD
;
A
#
# COMPACT_ATOMS: atom_id res chain seq x y z
N MET A 1 41.78 16.55 63.32
CA MET A 1 40.42 16.43 62.75
C MET A 1 40.37 17.28 61.49
N THR A 2 40.56 16.69 60.32
CA THR A 2 40.55 17.41 59.03
C THR A 2 39.65 16.64 58.07
N LEU A 3 38.39 17.07 57.97
CA LEU A 3 37.43 16.54 57.01
C LEU A 3 37.63 17.27 55.67
N SER A 4 38.14 16.53 54.69
CA SER A 4 38.35 16.98 53.32
C SER A 4 37.03 16.95 52.55
N ASN A 5 36.63 18.11 52.03
CA ASN A 5 35.46 18.27 51.16
C ASN A 5 35.79 17.78 49.74
N SER A 6 35.24 16.62 49.35
CA SER A 6 35.24 16.15 47.97
C SER A 6 33.99 16.69 47.25
N THR A 7 34.15 17.77 46.49
CA THR A 7 33.05 18.32 45.69
C THR A 7 32.80 17.49 44.44
N ARG A 8 31.60 16.88 44.41
CA ARG A 8 30.94 16.17 43.29
C ARG A 8 31.12 16.89 41.95
N LYS A 9 31.94 16.32 41.06
CA LYS A 9 32.19 16.79 39.67
C LYS A 9 31.42 16.01 38.58
N TYR A 10 30.39 15.25 38.95
CA TYR A 10 29.73 14.29 38.03
C TYR A 10 28.45 14.81 37.34
N ASN A 11 27.90 15.97 37.72
CA ASN A 11 26.59 16.40 37.21
C ASN A 11 26.63 17.04 35.80
N GLY A 12 27.75 17.66 35.41
CA GLY A 12 27.86 18.32 34.10
C GLY A 12 27.94 17.35 32.92
N PHE A 13 28.61 16.20 33.12
CA PHE A 13 28.75 15.18 32.08
C PHE A 13 27.43 14.46 31.79
N PHE A 14 26.60 14.25 32.82
CA PHE A 14 25.29 13.62 32.69
C PHE A 14 24.28 14.53 31.98
N LEU A 15 24.26 15.82 32.30
CA LEU A 15 23.41 16.81 31.59
C LEU A 15 23.82 16.98 30.13
N PHE A 16 25.13 16.98 29.83
CA PHE A 16 25.62 17.00 28.45
C PHE A 16 25.23 15.73 27.70
N TYR A 17 25.31 14.55 28.33
CA TYR A 17 24.89 13.30 27.72
C TYR A 17 23.37 13.25 27.48
N LEU A 18 22.55 13.75 28.40
CA LEU A 18 21.10 13.90 28.22
C LEU A 18 20.76 14.87 27.08
N PHE A 19 21.45 16.00 27.00
CA PHE A 19 21.26 16.98 25.95
C PHE A 19 21.68 16.42 24.58
N LEU A 20 22.82 15.73 24.53
CA LEU A 20 23.31 15.04 23.35
C LEU A 20 22.35 13.92 22.91
N SER A 21 21.80 13.14 23.85
CA SER A 21 20.80 12.11 23.55
C SER A 21 19.48 12.70 23.07
N TYR A 22 19.02 13.80 23.67
CA TYR A 22 17.80 14.51 23.23
C TYR A 22 17.97 15.10 21.82
N PHE A 23 19.16 15.65 21.55
CA PHE A 23 19.52 16.14 20.23
C PHE A 23 19.60 14.99 19.22
N LEU A 24 20.22 13.86 19.57
CA LEU A 24 20.27 12.66 18.72
C LEU A 24 18.86 12.13 18.39
N ILE A 25 17.98 12.03 19.40
CA ILE A 25 16.59 11.59 19.25
C ILE A 25 15.80 12.56 18.36
N SER A 26 16.02 13.87 18.51
CA SER A 26 15.39 14.89 17.66
C SER A 26 15.88 14.83 16.21
N PHE A 27 17.16 14.54 15.98
CA PHE A 27 17.72 14.38 14.63
C PHE A 27 17.22 13.11 13.92
N ILE A 28 17.07 12.00 14.65
CA ILE A 28 16.53 10.75 14.11
C ILE A 28 15.05 10.93 13.72
N ASN A 29 14.25 11.56 14.58
CA ASN A 29 12.86 11.89 14.27
C ASN A 29 12.74 12.88 13.11
N CYS A 30 13.72 13.77 12.92
CA CYS A 30 13.74 14.71 11.81
C CYS A 30 13.87 14.00 10.45
N ALA A 31 14.72 12.97 10.37
CA ALA A 31 14.93 12.19 9.15
C ALA A 31 13.67 11.42 8.73
N THR A 32 13.04 10.71 9.66
CA THR A 32 11.79 9.98 9.41
C THR A 32 10.63 10.93 9.13
N TYR A 33 10.51 12.01 9.91
CA TYR A 33 9.49 13.04 9.70
C TYR A 33 9.56 13.66 8.30
N PHE A 34 10.74 14.13 7.86
CA PHE A 34 10.86 14.72 6.52
C PHE A 34 10.65 13.70 5.40
N GLN A 35 10.98 12.42 5.63
CA GLN A 35 10.71 11.34 4.69
C GLN A 35 9.19 11.12 4.53
N ASN A 36 8.45 11.08 5.63
CA ASN A 36 6.99 10.97 5.63
C ASN A 36 6.35 12.18 4.92
N ARG A 37 6.76 13.40 5.27
CA ARG A 37 6.25 14.62 4.60
C ARG A 37 6.52 14.63 3.10
N LYS A 38 7.67 14.09 2.67
CA LYS A 38 7.99 13.92 1.24
C LYS A 38 7.10 12.85 0.59
N ASN A 39 6.71 11.82 1.32
CA ASN A 39 5.80 10.79 0.85
C ASN A 39 4.38 11.32 0.70
N ASP A 40 3.85 12.06 1.68
CA ASP A 40 2.51 12.69 1.57
C ASP A 40 2.47 13.66 0.39
N LEU A 41 3.52 14.48 0.22
CA LEU A 41 3.60 15.43 -0.88
C LEU A 41 3.47 14.75 -2.26
N LYS A 42 4.03 13.54 -2.39
CA LYS A 42 3.93 12.73 -3.62
C LYS A 42 2.56 12.10 -3.80
N ASP A 43 1.78 11.93 -2.74
CA ASP A 43 0.44 11.34 -2.78
C ASP A 43 -0.64 12.36 -3.15
N ILE A 44 -0.36 13.66 -2.95
CA ILE A 44 -1.27 14.75 -3.30
C ILE A 44 -1.57 14.80 -4.80
N PHE A 45 -0.54 14.68 -5.64
CA PHE A 45 -0.67 14.85 -7.07
C PHE A 45 -0.44 13.55 -7.83
N THR A 46 -1.18 13.39 -8.92
CA THR A 46 -0.97 12.32 -9.87
C THR A 46 -0.76 12.94 -11.24
N VAL A 47 0.33 12.59 -11.90
CA VAL A 47 0.64 13.02 -13.26
C VAL A 47 1.33 11.85 -13.95
N GLY A 48 0.73 11.35 -15.02
CA GLY A 48 1.25 10.18 -15.71
C GLY A 48 0.96 10.21 -17.20
N VAL A 49 1.91 9.69 -17.97
CA VAL A 49 1.73 9.39 -19.40
C VAL A 49 1.67 7.88 -19.55
N GLU A 50 0.58 7.38 -20.12
CA GLU A 50 0.23 5.96 -20.15
C GLU A 50 0.02 5.48 -21.60
N THR A 51 0.60 4.34 -21.96
CA THR A 51 0.52 3.76 -23.30
C THR A 51 0.21 2.25 -23.28
N PRO A 52 -0.65 1.75 -24.19
CA PRO A 52 -1.60 2.50 -25.03
C PRO A 52 -2.79 3.02 -24.20
N GLY A 53 -3.37 4.14 -24.64
CA GLY A 53 -4.42 4.84 -23.92
C GLY A 53 -5.39 5.60 -24.82
N TYR A 54 -6.68 5.30 -24.70
CA TYR A 54 -7.75 5.85 -25.53
C TYR A 54 -8.94 6.32 -24.70
N GLY A 55 -9.57 7.39 -25.18
CA GLY A 55 -10.81 7.93 -24.67
C GLY A 55 -10.63 8.98 -23.58
N ALA A 56 -11.72 9.31 -22.90
CA ALA A 56 -11.79 10.38 -21.93
C ALA A 56 -12.64 9.95 -20.73
N GLY A 57 -12.19 10.26 -19.53
CA GLY A 57 -12.91 9.93 -18.31
C GLY A 57 -12.51 10.80 -17.14
N VAL A 58 -13.43 10.89 -16.19
CA VAL A 58 -13.23 11.57 -14.91
C VAL A 58 -13.54 10.59 -13.80
N ARG A 59 -12.76 10.65 -12.73
CA ARG A 59 -12.94 9.85 -11.53
C ARG A 59 -12.95 10.75 -10.31
N ILE A 60 -13.87 10.49 -9.40
CA ILE A 60 -13.94 11.07 -8.06
C ILE A 60 -14.10 9.90 -7.10
N GLY A 61 -13.00 9.52 -6.46
CA GLY A 61 -12.96 8.38 -5.58
C GLY A 61 -13.33 7.06 -6.29
N PRO A 62 -14.28 6.28 -5.75
CA PRO A 62 -14.75 5.04 -6.37
C PRO A 62 -15.67 5.25 -7.57
N LEU A 63 -16.13 6.49 -7.81
CA LEU A 63 -17.03 6.82 -8.92
C LEU A 63 -16.19 7.27 -10.11
N ALA A 64 -16.21 6.48 -11.18
CA ALA A 64 -15.60 6.83 -12.46
C ALA A 64 -16.68 6.94 -13.53
N ALA A 65 -16.55 7.91 -14.43
CA ALA A 65 -17.44 8.10 -15.56
C ALA A 65 -16.66 8.44 -16.84
N GLY A 66 -17.07 7.88 -17.97
CA GLY A 66 -16.52 8.19 -19.28
C GLY A 66 -16.36 6.96 -20.18
N PHE A 67 -15.49 7.10 -21.17
CA PHE A 67 -15.09 6.03 -22.07
C PHE A 67 -13.58 5.99 -22.08
N VAL A 68 -12.97 5.09 -21.33
CA VAL A 68 -11.51 4.96 -21.22
C VAL A 68 -11.12 3.52 -21.49
N PHE A 69 -10.19 3.34 -22.40
CA PHE A 69 -9.58 2.06 -22.72
C PHE A 69 -8.07 2.22 -22.63
N GLN A 70 -7.51 1.72 -21.54
CA GLN A 70 -6.10 1.81 -21.27
C GLN A 70 -5.54 0.44 -20.91
N GLY A 71 -4.47 0.07 -21.61
CA GLY A 71 -3.86 -1.24 -21.50
C GLY A 71 -4.51 -2.28 -22.40
N GLY A 72 -4.27 -3.55 -22.09
CA GLY A 72 -4.72 -4.68 -22.91
C GLY A 72 -3.74 -5.85 -22.87
N GLU A 73 -3.94 -6.77 -23.81
CA GLU A 73 -3.11 -7.94 -23.99
C GLU A 73 -2.53 -7.93 -25.40
N SER A 74 -1.22 -8.17 -25.53
CA SER A 74 -0.53 -8.30 -26.82
C SER A 74 -0.86 -9.64 -27.48
N ALA A 75 -1.11 -10.66 -26.66
CA ALA A 75 -1.62 -11.98 -27.04
C ALA A 75 -2.48 -12.53 -25.89
N SER A 76 -3.34 -13.51 -26.16
CA SER A 76 -4.18 -14.15 -25.13
C SER A 76 -3.33 -14.61 -23.94
N GLY A 77 -3.56 -14.04 -22.76
CA GLY A 77 -2.82 -14.35 -21.53
C GLY A 77 -1.50 -13.58 -21.36
N LYS A 78 -1.00 -12.91 -22.42
CA LYS A 78 0.12 -11.96 -22.34
C LYS A 78 -0.39 -10.57 -22.09
N ARG A 79 -0.59 -10.28 -20.82
CA ARG A 79 -0.86 -8.93 -20.33
C ARG A 79 0.45 -8.17 -20.36
N ASP A 80 0.80 -7.54 -21.47
CA ASP A 80 2.05 -6.75 -21.59
C ASP A 80 1.81 -5.24 -21.76
N LEU A 81 0.57 -4.85 -22.02
CA LEU A 81 0.17 -3.47 -22.33
C LEU A 81 -0.36 -2.74 -21.09
N GLY A 82 -0.34 -1.41 -21.14
CA GLY A 82 -0.76 -0.52 -20.05
C GLY A 82 0.40 -0.15 -19.15
N LYS A 83 1.50 0.30 -19.76
CA LYS A 83 2.64 0.85 -19.02
C LYS A 83 2.48 2.36 -18.94
N GLY A 84 2.85 2.93 -17.81
CA GLY A 84 2.86 4.36 -17.60
C GLY A 84 4.18 4.82 -17.02
N TYR A 85 4.47 6.09 -17.20
CA TYR A 85 5.58 6.75 -16.53
C TYR A 85 5.08 8.05 -15.92
N GLY A 86 5.45 8.28 -14.66
CA GLY A 86 5.12 9.50 -13.94
C GLY A 86 4.95 9.28 -12.44
N LEU A 87 4.21 10.20 -11.82
CA LEU A 87 3.86 10.19 -10.41
C LEU A 87 2.43 9.68 -10.25
N ARG A 88 2.24 8.55 -9.56
CA ARG A 88 0.90 8.03 -9.22
C ARG A 88 0.95 7.24 -7.92
N GLY A 89 0.01 7.51 -7.01
CA GLY A 89 -0.09 6.83 -5.73
C GLY A 89 1.22 6.85 -4.93
N GLY A 90 1.96 7.96 -4.98
CA GLY A 90 3.21 8.12 -4.25
C GLY A 90 4.45 7.54 -4.88
N TYR A 91 4.28 6.78 -5.95
CA TYR A 91 5.38 6.20 -6.71
C TYR A 91 5.72 7.10 -7.90
N PHE A 92 7.01 7.41 -8.03
CA PHE A 92 7.56 8.13 -9.17
C PHE A 92 8.41 7.19 -10.01
N GLY A 93 8.01 6.94 -11.25
CA GLY A 93 8.76 6.09 -12.17
C GLY A 93 7.88 5.36 -13.16
N SER A 94 8.39 4.23 -13.64
CA SER A 94 7.64 3.34 -14.53
C SER A 94 6.69 2.49 -13.72
N TYR A 95 5.42 2.49 -14.09
CA TYR A 95 4.41 1.70 -13.41
C TYR A 95 3.51 1.01 -14.43
N ARG A 96 2.69 0.11 -13.91
CA ARG A 96 1.68 -0.59 -14.66
C ARG A 96 0.30 -0.08 -14.29
N SER A 97 -0.49 0.23 -15.31
CA SER A 97 -1.80 0.84 -15.18
C SER A 97 -2.72 0.32 -16.29
N GLN A 98 -3.80 -0.36 -15.90
CA GLN A 98 -4.84 -0.78 -16.82
C GLN A 98 -6.18 -0.28 -16.31
N GLN A 99 -6.86 0.50 -17.14
CA GLN A 99 -8.13 1.11 -16.80
C GLN A 99 -9.12 0.86 -17.93
N LEU A 100 -10.29 0.38 -17.56
CA LEU A 100 -11.43 0.28 -18.45
C LEU A 100 -12.59 1.04 -17.80
N ILE A 101 -13.13 2.03 -18.50
CA ILE A 101 -14.35 2.73 -18.10
C ILE A 101 -15.30 2.72 -19.30
N PHE A 102 -16.52 2.25 -19.09
CA PHE A 102 -17.61 2.32 -20.06
C PHE A 102 -18.85 2.88 -19.36
N GLY A 103 -19.17 4.15 -19.64
CA GLY A 103 -20.18 4.87 -18.87
C GLY A 103 -19.70 5.01 -17.43
N ILE A 104 -20.33 4.31 -16.49
CA ILE A 104 -20.00 4.31 -15.05
C ILE A 104 -19.41 2.96 -14.57
N LEU A 105 -19.23 2.02 -15.49
CA LEU A 105 -18.79 0.65 -15.19
C LEU A 105 -17.34 0.45 -15.61
N GLY A 106 -16.66 -0.48 -14.94
CA GLY A 106 -15.34 -0.93 -15.34
C GLY A 106 -14.43 -1.22 -14.16
N GLY A 107 -13.13 -0.96 -14.32
CA GLY A 107 -12.13 -1.21 -13.28
C GLY A 107 -10.81 -0.51 -13.54
N ASP A 108 -9.93 -0.59 -12.55
CA ASP A 108 -8.60 -0.02 -12.57
C ASP A 108 -7.64 -0.97 -11.86
N THR A 109 -6.44 -1.08 -12.40
CA THR A 109 -5.35 -1.84 -11.82
C THR A 109 -4.10 -1.01 -11.86
N PHE A 110 -3.40 -0.94 -10.74
CA PHE A 110 -2.20 -0.12 -10.58
C PHE A 110 -1.18 -0.81 -9.70
N PHE A 111 0.08 -0.86 -10.16
CA PHE A 111 1.23 -1.26 -9.37
C PHE A 111 2.55 -0.74 -9.95
N PRO A 112 3.56 -0.43 -9.13
CA PRO A 112 4.87 0.03 -9.60
C PRO A 112 5.64 -1.08 -10.34
N LEU A 113 6.51 -0.70 -11.27
CA LEU A 113 7.44 -1.61 -11.97
C LEU A 113 8.88 -1.33 -11.53
N GLY A 114 9.72 -2.36 -11.51
CA GLY A 114 11.14 -2.21 -11.10
C GLY A 114 11.34 -2.03 -9.59
N VAL A 115 10.35 -2.42 -8.79
CA VAL A 115 10.44 -2.52 -7.33
C VAL A 115 10.58 -3.99 -6.95
N GLU A 116 11.41 -4.29 -5.96
CA GLU A 116 11.62 -5.65 -5.46
C GLU A 116 10.32 -6.25 -4.91
N THR A 117 9.97 -7.42 -5.43
CA THR A 117 8.81 -8.21 -5.01
C THR A 117 9.25 -9.39 -4.15
N GLN A 118 8.46 -9.75 -3.15
CA GLN A 118 8.79 -10.82 -2.18
C GLN A 118 9.04 -12.18 -2.85
N THR A 119 8.50 -12.39 -4.05
CA THR A 119 8.65 -13.63 -4.82
C THR A 119 9.96 -13.70 -5.63
N SER A 120 10.75 -12.63 -5.71
CA SER A 120 11.90 -12.59 -6.64
C SER A 120 13.18 -13.20 -6.10
N GLU A 121 13.37 -13.33 -4.79
CA GLU A 121 14.62 -13.87 -4.22
C GLU A 121 14.36 -14.49 -2.84
N THR A 122 13.74 -15.67 -2.75
CA THR A 122 13.96 -16.71 -1.70
C THR A 122 13.07 -17.92 -2.02
N GLU A 123 13.48 -18.76 -2.97
CA GLU A 123 13.15 -20.19 -2.91
C GLU A 123 14.25 -20.87 -2.08
N SER A 124 14.08 -20.90 -0.76
CA SER A 124 14.77 -21.87 0.10
C SER A 124 13.72 -22.79 0.73
N PRO A 125 13.88 -24.12 0.65
CA PRO A 125 12.82 -25.05 0.99
C PRO A 125 12.75 -25.25 2.50
N GLU A 126 11.81 -24.58 3.17
CA GLU A 126 11.39 -25.00 4.50
C GLU A 126 10.10 -25.82 4.39
N THR A 127 10.21 -27.06 4.85
CA THR A 127 9.22 -28.14 4.84
C THR A 127 7.89 -27.73 5.46
N ILE A 128 6.90 -27.45 4.61
CA ILE A 128 5.48 -27.36 4.95
C ILE A 128 4.80 -28.67 4.52
N SER A 129 3.98 -29.25 5.40
CA SER A 129 3.31 -30.56 5.21
C SER A 129 2.49 -30.62 3.92
N LEU A 130 2.77 -31.64 3.11
CA LEU A 130 2.27 -31.87 1.76
C LEU A 130 0.73 -31.73 1.61
N GLU A 131 -0.04 -32.15 2.62
CA GLU A 131 -1.50 -32.10 2.57
C GLU A 131 -2.06 -30.68 2.65
N THR A 132 -1.43 -29.78 3.43
CA THR A 132 -1.87 -28.38 3.56
C THR A 132 -1.53 -27.58 2.31
N THR A 133 -0.38 -27.90 1.69
CA THR A 133 0.10 -27.28 0.45
C THR A 133 -0.75 -27.69 -0.76
N GLU A 134 -1.27 -28.93 -0.79
CA GLU A 134 -2.17 -29.40 -1.84
C GLU A 134 -3.58 -28.78 -1.76
N GLU A 135 -4.14 -28.62 -0.56
CA GLU A 135 -5.43 -27.91 -0.40
C GLU A 135 -5.32 -26.42 -0.73
N LEU A 136 -4.21 -25.76 -0.38
CA LEU A 136 -3.92 -24.37 -0.75
C LEU A 136 -3.69 -24.20 -2.26
N LYS A 137 -2.94 -25.11 -2.90
CA LYS A 137 -2.75 -25.11 -4.37
C LYS A 137 -4.08 -25.27 -5.11
N ASN A 138 -4.93 -26.19 -4.69
CA ASN A 138 -6.25 -26.39 -5.30
C ASN A 138 -7.19 -25.19 -5.13
N LEU A 139 -6.98 -24.33 -4.12
CA LEU A 139 -7.68 -23.04 -3.96
C LEU A 139 -7.09 -21.92 -4.83
N GLU A 140 -5.79 -21.96 -5.11
CA GLU A 140 -5.07 -20.96 -5.91
C GLU A 140 -5.13 -21.20 -7.42
N ASP A 141 -5.21 -22.47 -7.85
CA ASP A 141 -5.15 -22.90 -9.26
C ASP A 141 -6.38 -22.48 -10.11
N SER A 142 -7.36 -21.77 -9.54
CA SER A 142 -8.51 -21.23 -10.28
C SER A 142 -8.34 -19.80 -10.82
N LYS A 143 -7.22 -19.13 -10.53
CA LYS A 143 -6.97 -17.75 -11.00
C LYS A 143 -5.62 -17.64 -11.68
N THR A 144 -5.65 -17.40 -12.99
CA THR A 144 -4.46 -17.13 -13.81
C THR A 144 -3.51 -16.13 -13.12
N PRO A 145 -2.19 -16.39 -13.09
CA PRO A 145 -1.20 -15.65 -12.28
C PRO A 145 -1.05 -14.15 -12.61
N GLY A 146 -1.57 -13.68 -13.74
CA GLY A 146 -1.56 -12.27 -14.15
C GLY A 146 -2.71 -11.42 -13.60
N ASP A 147 -3.44 -11.91 -12.61
CA ASP A 147 -4.68 -11.31 -12.10
C ASP A 147 -4.56 -10.78 -10.66
N LYS A 148 -3.43 -11.05 -9.97
CA LYS A 148 -3.13 -10.59 -8.61
C LYS A 148 -2.13 -9.43 -8.65
N VAL A 149 -2.33 -8.42 -7.81
CA VAL A 149 -1.32 -7.37 -7.58
C VAL A 149 -0.14 -8.02 -6.87
N PRO A 150 1.11 -7.84 -7.34
CA PRO A 150 2.26 -8.46 -6.68
C PRO A 150 2.45 -7.92 -5.25
N GLU A 151 3.13 -8.72 -4.44
CA GLU A 151 3.53 -8.34 -3.08
C GLU A 151 4.95 -7.78 -3.11
N PHE A 152 5.07 -6.54 -2.67
CA PHE A 152 6.33 -5.81 -2.62
C PHE A 152 7.01 -6.02 -1.26
N LEU A 153 8.34 -5.90 -1.21
CA LEU A 153 9.05 -5.88 0.07
C LEU A 153 8.66 -4.66 0.90
N ASN A 154 8.48 -3.51 0.25
CA ASN A 154 8.04 -2.29 0.90
C ASN A 154 6.50 -2.28 1.08
N GLU A 155 6.07 -2.11 2.33
CA GLU A 155 4.66 -2.14 2.72
C GLU A 155 3.84 -0.98 2.14
N ARG A 156 4.44 0.21 1.97
CA ARG A 156 3.76 1.37 1.37
C ARG A 156 3.29 1.08 -0.06
N TYR A 157 4.11 0.41 -0.85
CA TYR A 157 3.69 -0.03 -2.19
C TYR A 157 2.61 -1.08 -2.14
N ASN A 158 2.58 -1.92 -1.10
CA ASN A 158 1.46 -2.83 -0.88
C ASN A 158 0.17 -2.08 -0.54
N ILE A 159 0.23 -1.01 0.26
CA ILE A 159 -0.97 -0.23 0.60
C ILE A 159 -1.52 0.53 -0.62
N LYS A 160 -0.65 1.08 -1.47
CA LYS A 160 -1.05 1.94 -2.60
C LYS A 160 -1.33 1.18 -3.90
N SER A 161 -0.82 -0.05 -4.06
CA SER A 161 -1.11 -0.86 -5.25
C SER A 161 -2.44 -1.59 -5.14
N GLN A 162 -3.21 -1.61 -6.23
CA GLN A 162 -4.62 -1.95 -6.18
C GLN A 162 -5.12 -2.60 -7.46
N LYS A 163 -6.14 -3.44 -7.30
CA LYS A 163 -6.99 -3.95 -8.38
C LYS A 163 -8.43 -3.79 -7.95
N LEU A 164 -9.14 -2.91 -8.63
CA LEU A 164 -10.51 -2.54 -8.27
C LEU A 164 -11.45 -2.66 -9.45
N ARG A 165 -12.71 -2.90 -9.10
CA ARG A 165 -13.85 -2.88 -10.02
C ARG A 165 -14.79 -1.80 -9.53
N TYR A 166 -15.09 -0.81 -10.38
CA TYR A 166 -15.99 0.27 -10.04
C TYR A 166 -17.37 -0.27 -9.65
N LEU A 167 -18.04 0.42 -8.72
CA LEU A 167 -19.35 0.04 -8.14
C LEU A 167 -19.41 -1.32 -7.42
N SER A 168 -18.28 -2.02 -7.22
CA SER A 168 -18.25 -3.29 -6.46
C SER A 168 -18.75 -3.15 -5.02
N PHE A 169 -18.70 -1.94 -4.46
CA PHE A 169 -19.27 -1.58 -3.16
C PHE A 169 -20.76 -1.95 -3.04
N TYR A 170 -21.55 -1.70 -4.09
CA TYR A 170 -23.00 -1.90 -4.03
C TYR A 170 -23.40 -3.38 -4.14
N ASN A 171 -22.57 -4.20 -4.78
CA ASN A 171 -22.92 -5.60 -5.02
C ASN A 171 -21.72 -6.54 -4.88
N ILE A 172 -21.31 -6.77 -3.63
CA ILE A 172 -20.30 -7.78 -3.31
C ILE A 172 -20.94 -9.17 -3.47
N PRO A 173 -20.35 -10.07 -4.28
CA PRO A 173 -20.82 -11.44 -4.44
C PRO A 173 -21.01 -12.14 -3.09
N VAL A 174 -22.04 -12.98 -2.98
CA VAL A 174 -22.34 -13.71 -1.73
C VAL A 174 -21.15 -14.58 -1.30
N ALA A 175 -20.42 -15.17 -2.25
CA ALA A 175 -19.23 -15.97 -2.00
C ALA A 175 -18.13 -15.14 -1.27
N GLU A 176 -17.82 -13.95 -1.77
CA GLU A 176 -16.83 -13.04 -1.15
C GLU A 176 -17.27 -12.56 0.23
N ARG A 177 -18.56 -12.22 0.40
CA ARG A 177 -19.11 -11.83 1.70
C ARG A 177 -19.00 -12.95 2.73
N ARG A 178 -19.31 -14.21 2.33
CA ARG A 178 -19.17 -15.38 3.19
C ARG A 178 -17.71 -15.62 3.56
N ARG A 179 -16.80 -15.47 2.60
CA ARG A 179 -15.35 -15.59 2.82
C ARG A 179 -14.86 -14.57 3.85
N LYS A 180 -15.20 -13.28 3.68
CA LYS A 180 -14.84 -12.21 4.64
C LYS A 180 -15.38 -12.48 6.05
N LYS A 181 -16.65 -12.88 6.16
CA LYS A 181 -17.26 -13.22 7.46
C LYS A 181 -16.57 -14.41 8.13
N LYS A 182 -16.19 -15.44 7.38
CA LYS A 182 -15.44 -16.59 7.91
C LYS A 182 -14.07 -16.13 8.44
N GLU A 183 -13.35 -15.32 7.67
CA GLU A 183 -12.02 -14.82 8.06
C GLU A 183 -12.07 -13.93 9.30
N GLU A 184 -13.02 -12.99 9.38
CA GLU A 184 -13.25 -12.18 10.58
C GLU A 184 -13.61 -13.05 11.80
N PHE A 185 -14.43 -14.08 11.58
CA PHE A 185 -14.76 -15.03 12.62
C PHE A 185 -13.51 -15.80 13.09
N TYR A 186 -12.67 -16.31 12.18
CA TYR A 186 -11.42 -16.99 12.52
C TYR A 186 -10.43 -16.07 13.25
N LYS A 187 -10.26 -14.82 12.80
CA LYS A 187 -9.44 -13.83 13.49
C LYS A 187 -9.91 -13.62 14.93
N ARG A 188 -11.20 -13.34 15.11
CA ARG A 188 -11.80 -13.18 16.46
C ARG A 188 -11.73 -14.45 17.29
N PHE A 189 -11.79 -15.62 16.66
CA PHE A 189 -11.67 -16.91 17.33
C PHE A 189 -10.26 -17.10 17.89
N ILE A 190 -9.23 -16.83 17.08
CA ILE A 190 -7.81 -16.88 17.50
C ILE A 190 -7.54 -15.85 18.59
N GLU A 191 -8.02 -14.61 18.45
CA GLU A 191 -7.84 -13.54 19.45
C GLU A 191 -8.51 -13.85 20.79
N LYS A 192 -9.64 -14.58 20.78
CA LYS A 192 -10.38 -14.96 21.99
C LYS A 192 -9.87 -16.23 22.64
N GLN A 193 -9.23 -17.12 21.89
CA GLN A 193 -8.52 -18.22 22.52
C GLN A 193 -7.35 -17.64 23.31
N ASN A 194 -7.16 -18.11 24.55
CA ASN A 194 -5.99 -17.78 25.35
C ASN A 194 -4.73 -18.50 24.81
N LEU A 195 -4.52 -18.46 23.50
CA LEU A 195 -3.28 -18.87 22.86
C LEU A 195 -2.19 -17.91 23.31
N ASP A 196 -0.97 -18.43 23.48
CA ASP A 196 0.17 -17.59 23.80
C ASP A 196 0.35 -16.57 22.67
N LYS A 197 0.17 -15.28 22.98
CA LYS A 197 0.33 -14.20 22.01
C LYS A 197 1.77 -14.10 21.50
N ASN A 198 2.71 -14.75 22.19
CA ASN A 198 4.11 -14.83 21.80
C ASN A 198 4.42 -16.03 20.89
N ASP A 199 3.44 -16.90 20.60
CA ASP A 199 3.63 -17.99 19.65
C ASP A 199 3.85 -17.41 18.24
N PRO A 200 5.00 -17.69 17.59
CA PRO A 200 5.29 -17.19 16.26
C PRO A 200 4.24 -17.62 15.22
N ALA A 201 3.60 -18.78 15.38
CA ALA A 201 2.55 -19.24 14.47
C ALA A 201 1.29 -18.37 14.56
N VAL A 202 0.91 -17.98 15.79
CA VAL A 202 -0.24 -17.09 16.04
C VAL A 202 0.06 -15.69 15.54
N GLN A 203 1.27 -15.17 15.79
CA GLN A 203 1.69 -13.86 15.28
C GLN A 203 1.72 -13.84 13.75
N ASN A 204 2.29 -14.85 13.10
CA ASN A 204 2.29 -14.96 11.64
C ASN A 204 0.87 -15.08 11.08
N ALA A 205 -0.02 -15.85 11.71
CA ALA A 205 -1.41 -15.93 11.30
C ALA A 205 -2.12 -14.58 11.42
N LEU A 206 -1.98 -13.88 12.55
CA LEU A 206 -2.57 -12.55 12.77
C LEU A 206 -1.99 -11.50 11.82
N GLN A 207 -0.68 -11.52 11.57
CA GLN A 207 -0.03 -10.68 10.58
C GLN A 207 -0.57 -10.97 9.19
N ASN A 208 -0.73 -12.23 8.79
CA ASN A 208 -1.32 -12.61 7.51
C ASN A 208 -2.78 -12.15 7.36
N PHE A 209 -3.56 -12.10 8.45
CA PHE A 209 -4.89 -11.50 8.44
C PHE A 209 -4.85 -9.98 8.31
N ASN A 210 -3.87 -9.31 8.94
CA ASN A 210 -3.71 -7.86 8.88
C ASN A 210 -3.10 -7.38 7.55
N LYS A 211 -2.28 -8.20 6.88
CA LYS A 211 -1.68 -7.94 5.56
C LYS A 211 -2.69 -7.92 4.41
N ARG A 212 -3.97 -8.23 4.66
CA ARG A 212 -4.98 -8.36 3.59
C ARG A 212 -5.35 -7.01 2.97
N LYS A 213 -4.75 -6.83 1.79
CA LYS A 213 -4.83 -5.74 0.79
C LYS A 213 -6.11 -5.76 -0.10
N ASP A 214 -7.17 -6.47 0.31
CA ASP A 214 -8.39 -6.62 -0.49
C ASP A 214 -9.34 -5.43 -0.23
N GLY A 215 -9.10 -4.31 -0.91
CA GLY A 215 -9.95 -3.12 -0.78
C GLY A 215 -9.48 -1.92 -1.59
N TYR A 216 -10.21 -0.82 -1.47
CA TYR A 216 -9.75 0.47 -1.97
C TYR A 216 -8.75 1.04 -0.96
N PRO A 217 -7.55 1.45 -1.38
CA PRO A 217 -6.67 2.28 -0.54
C PRO A 217 -7.46 3.48 -0.02
N LYS A 218 -7.26 3.87 1.24
CA LYS A 218 -7.98 5.03 1.82
C LYS A 218 -7.76 6.29 0.98
N SER A 219 -6.53 6.47 0.50
CA SER A 219 -6.14 7.55 -0.40
C SER A 219 -6.97 7.57 -1.69
N PHE A 220 -7.28 6.41 -2.26
CA PHE A 220 -8.07 6.30 -3.49
C PHE A 220 -9.48 6.88 -3.35
N LEU A 221 -10.11 6.80 -2.16
CA LEU A 221 -11.51 7.19 -1.95
C LEU A 221 -11.78 8.67 -2.18
N TYR A 222 -10.75 9.51 -2.03
CA TYR A 222 -10.88 10.97 -2.15
C TYR A 222 -10.18 11.52 -3.39
N GLN A 223 -9.58 10.65 -4.20
CA GLN A 223 -8.79 11.06 -5.33
C GLN A 223 -9.67 11.52 -6.49
N ILE A 224 -9.38 12.71 -7.00
CA ILE A 224 -10.00 13.25 -8.21
C ILE A 224 -9.00 13.04 -9.34
N GLU A 225 -9.40 12.35 -10.41
CA GLU A 225 -8.55 12.13 -11.58
C GLU A 225 -9.30 12.45 -12.88
N VAL A 226 -8.56 12.96 -13.85
CA VAL A 226 -8.99 13.16 -15.23
C VAL A 226 -8.03 12.40 -16.13
N TYR A 227 -8.59 11.68 -17.09
CA TYR A 227 -7.86 10.91 -18.08
C TYR A 227 -8.29 11.32 -19.48
N LEU A 228 -7.32 11.54 -20.37
CA LEU A 228 -7.53 11.86 -21.78
C LEU A 228 -6.49 11.14 -22.64
N GLY A 229 -6.92 10.35 -23.62
CA GLY A 229 -6.01 9.61 -24.51
C GLY A 229 -6.55 9.40 -25.91
N ILE A 230 -5.67 9.48 -26.91
CA ILE A 230 -5.96 9.11 -28.31
C ILE A 230 -5.01 8.00 -28.78
N TYR A 231 -3.87 7.82 -28.12
CA TYR A 231 -2.89 6.75 -28.35
C TYR A 231 -1.97 6.66 -27.13
N ALA A 232 -1.45 7.81 -26.73
CA ALA A 232 -0.94 8.05 -25.39
C ALA A 232 -2.05 8.70 -24.56
N GLY A 233 -2.23 8.19 -23.35
CA GLY A 233 -3.11 8.74 -22.33
C GLY A 233 -2.35 9.65 -21.39
N LEU A 234 -2.92 10.82 -21.12
CA LEU A 234 -2.47 11.72 -20.09
C LEU A 234 -3.44 11.62 -18.91
N ARG A 235 -2.87 11.36 -17.74
CA ARG A 235 -3.59 11.28 -16.47
C ARG A 235 -3.13 12.41 -15.57
N ILE A 236 -4.09 13.17 -15.06
CA ILE A 236 -3.86 14.19 -14.03
C ILE A 236 -4.80 13.89 -12.88
N GLY A 237 -4.30 13.99 -11.66
CA GLY A 237 -5.11 13.82 -10.46
C GLY A 237 -4.64 14.63 -9.28
N PHE A 238 -5.55 14.81 -8.35
CA PHE A 238 -5.36 15.54 -7.11
C PHE A 238 -6.11 14.83 -5.97
N ASN A 239 -5.46 14.73 -4.82
CA ASN A 239 -6.02 14.14 -3.62
C ASN A 239 -6.09 15.16 -2.48
N PRO A 240 -7.29 15.71 -2.17
CA PRO A 240 -7.44 16.72 -1.14
C PRO A 240 -7.19 16.19 0.27
N VAL A 241 -7.41 14.89 0.52
CA VAL A 241 -7.21 14.31 1.85
C VAL A 241 -5.73 14.09 2.14
N GLU A 242 -4.94 13.68 1.14
CA GLU A 242 -3.48 13.63 1.25
C GLU A 242 -2.89 15.04 1.44
N LEU A 243 -3.46 16.07 0.81
CA LEU A 243 -3.04 17.45 1.05
C LEU A 243 -3.34 17.87 2.50
N LEU A 244 -4.49 17.47 3.02
CA LEU A 244 -4.85 17.72 4.40
C LEU A 244 -3.90 16.99 5.36
N ASP A 245 -3.56 15.73 5.06
CA ASP A 245 -2.63 14.94 5.87
C ASP A 245 -1.21 15.53 5.85
N PHE A 246 -0.74 16.00 4.70
CA PHE A 246 0.50 16.75 4.57
C PHE A 246 0.50 18.00 5.47
N LEU A 247 -0.59 18.79 5.44
CA LEU A 247 -0.74 20.01 6.23
C LEU A 247 -0.85 19.74 7.73
N ILE A 248 -1.61 18.72 8.12
CA ILE A 248 -1.85 18.36 9.52
C ILE A 248 -0.67 17.65 10.12
N GLY A 249 0.06 16.83 9.37
CA GLY A 249 1.23 16.16 9.96
C GLY A 249 2.41 17.09 10.18
N PHE A 250 2.35 18.39 9.86
CA PHE A 250 3.21 19.39 10.51
C PHE A 250 3.03 19.46 12.04
N THR A 251 1.89 18.99 12.56
CA THR A 251 1.63 18.83 13.99
C THR A 251 1.93 17.41 14.50
N GLY A 252 2.45 16.53 13.65
CA GLY A 252 2.76 15.13 13.98
C GLY A 252 1.55 14.18 14.01
N LEU A 253 0.41 14.60 13.45
CA LEU A 253 -0.77 13.74 13.27
C LEU A 253 -0.76 13.13 11.87
N ASP A 254 -1.00 11.83 11.78
CA ASP A 254 -1.14 11.05 10.53
C ASP A 254 -2.59 10.55 10.44
N LEU A 255 -3.33 11.04 9.43
CA LEU A 255 -4.76 10.76 9.27
C LEU A 255 -5.00 9.50 8.43
N LEU A 256 -4.16 9.24 7.43
CA LEU A 256 -4.33 8.13 6.50
C LEU A 256 -3.66 6.84 6.98
N GLU A 257 -2.81 6.91 8.00
CA GLU A 257 -2.10 5.77 8.61
C GLU A 257 -1.29 4.98 7.56
N ASP A 258 -0.79 5.66 6.54
CA ASP A 258 0.01 5.06 5.47
C ASP A 258 1.51 5.37 5.60
N ASP A 259 1.89 6.14 6.63
CA ASP A 259 3.26 6.25 7.13
C ASP A 259 3.67 4.93 7.81
N VAL A 260 4.07 3.95 7.01
CA VAL A 260 4.72 2.74 7.53
C VAL A 260 6.17 3.05 7.85
N ALA A 261 6.64 2.66 9.04
CA ALA A 261 8.06 2.68 9.35
C ALA A 261 8.76 1.61 8.50
N ASP A 262 9.52 2.04 7.48
CA ASP A 262 10.53 1.20 6.82
C ASP A 262 11.63 0.83 7.84
#